data_AF-A0AAW5LZI7-F1
#
_entry.id   AF-A0AAW5LZI7-F1
#
_cell.length_a   1.000
_cell.length_b   1.000
_cell.length_c   1.000
_cell.angle_alpha   90.00
_cell.angle_beta   90.00
_cell.angle_gamma   90.00
#
_symmetry.space_group_name_H-M   'P 1'
#
loop_
_entity.id
_entity.type
_entity.pdbx_description
1 polymer ?
#
loop_
_entity_poly.entity_id
_entity_poly.type
_entity_poly.pdbx_seq_one_letter_code
_entity_poly.pdbx_strand_id
1 'polypeptide(L)'
;MNRTDFIYTDTYFPELTMPVNFKTGDTLLFFESKQIYWKISTILKNKKEIVDKLNISGILCPNATHFIETFNSNQQFFIPDRTKNLEKLYYFGNLDTLGIQTFLTLKEEAKINNLQPWITMYERLIDKSTVTKNSFRKNRLEISQKKLDKFTKYFDQSYQQMICNLLLYQERSISYEILSVKDFLQ
;
A
#
# COMPACT_ATOMS: atom_id res chain seq x y z
N MET A 1 39.20 24.56 2.69
CA MET A 1 38.50 23.65 1.76
C MET A 1 37.33 23.04 2.50
N ASN A 2 36.15 23.62 2.35
CA ASN A 2 34.93 23.05 2.92
C ASN A 2 34.57 21.83 2.09
N ARG A 3 34.53 20.65 2.72
CA ARG A 3 33.88 19.49 2.14
C ARG A 3 32.41 19.85 2.03
N THR A 4 31.96 20.13 0.80
CA THR A 4 30.55 20.06 0.45
C THR A 4 30.15 18.61 0.67
N ASP A 5 29.38 18.37 1.74
CA ASP A 5 28.67 17.12 1.90
C ASP A 5 27.73 16.99 0.71
N PHE A 6 28.13 16.20 -0.29
CA PHE A 6 27.24 15.76 -1.35
C PHE A 6 26.20 14.84 -0.69
N ILE A 7 25.07 15.42 -0.30
CA ILE A 7 23.89 14.64 0.08
C ILE A 7 23.34 14.04 -1.22
N TYR A 8 23.91 12.91 -1.60
CA TYR A 8 23.25 11.97 -2.51
C TYR A 8 21.95 11.54 -1.82
N THR A 9 20.81 12.02 -2.28
CA THR A 9 20.04 11.32 -3.32
C THR A 9 18.71 12.05 -3.56
N ASP A 10 18.56 12.65 -4.74
CA ASP A 10 17.28 13.19 -5.26
C ASP A 10 16.22 12.11 -5.45
N THR A 11 16.54 10.84 -5.18
CA THR A 11 15.67 9.70 -5.41
C THR A 11 15.57 8.82 -4.17
N TYR A 12 14.34 8.53 -3.74
CA TYR A 12 14.04 7.54 -2.73
C TYR A 12 13.85 6.16 -3.39
N PHE A 13 14.60 5.16 -2.95
CA PHE A 13 14.47 3.80 -3.45
C PHE A 13 13.59 2.95 -2.52
N PRO A 14 12.59 2.23 -3.06
CA PRO A 14 11.81 1.29 -2.26
C PRO A 14 12.69 0.14 -1.75
N GLU A 15 12.36 -0.37 -0.56
CA GLU A 15 12.99 -1.55 0.05
C GLU A 15 12.97 -2.78 -0.89
N LEU A 16 11.90 -2.93 -1.67
CA LEU A 16 11.78 -3.97 -2.67
C LEU A 16 11.27 -3.41 -4.00
N THR A 17 11.90 -3.81 -5.10
CA THR A 17 11.36 -3.70 -6.45
C THR A 17 11.39 -5.08 -7.08
N MET A 18 10.24 -5.60 -7.52
CA MET A 18 10.14 -6.92 -8.11
C MET A 18 9.41 -6.89 -9.45
N PRO A 19 10.05 -7.33 -10.55
CA PRO A 19 9.35 -7.56 -11.80
C PRO A 19 8.48 -8.83 -11.73
N VAL A 20 7.27 -8.77 -12.27
CA VAL A 20 6.36 -9.93 -12.39
C VAL A 20 6.15 -10.24 -13.88
N ASN A 21 5.35 -9.44 -14.59
CA ASN A 21 5.14 -9.57 -16.04
C ASN A 21 5.52 -8.27 -16.78
N PHE A 22 6.75 -7.78 -16.60
CA PHE A 22 7.19 -6.47 -17.11
C PHE A 22 7.01 -6.20 -18.62
N LYS A 23 6.74 -7.23 -19.44
CA LYS A 23 6.49 -7.11 -20.89
C LYS A 23 5.01 -7.00 -21.25
N THR A 24 4.13 -7.52 -20.41
CA THR A 24 2.71 -7.74 -20.76
C THR A 24 1.74 -7.24 -19.70
N GLY A 25 2.21 -6.93 -18.50
CA GLY A 25 1.40 -6.38 -17.42
C GLY A 25 0.96 -4.95 -17.67
N ASP A 26 -0.15 -4.56 -17.04
CA ASP A 26 -0.69 -3.20 -17.07
C ASP A 26 -0.80 -2.58 -15.66
N THR A 27 -0.47 -3.34 -14.62
CA THR A 27 -0.70 -2.97 -13.21
C THR A 27 0.60 -2.92 -12.40
N LEU A 28 0.81 -1.86 -11.62
CA LEU A 28 1.87 -1.78 -10.61
C LEU A 28 1.25 -1.84 -9.22
N LEU A 29 1.75 -2.74 -8.37
CA LEU A 29 1.30 -2.82 -6.97
C LEU A 29 2.33 -2.21 -6.02
N PHE A 30 1.85 -1.41 -5.09
CA PHE A 30 2.59 -0.86 -3.97
C PHE A 30 2.15 -1.60 -2.72
N PHE A 31 3.07 -2.34 -2.11
CA PHE A 31 2.80 -3.02 -0.84
C PHE A 31 3.52 -2.32 0.29
N GLU A 32 2.80 -2.00 1.37
CA GLU A 32 3.35 -1.37 2.57
C GLU A 32 4.63 -2.05 3.08
N SER A 33 4.67 -3.39 2.98
CA SER A 33 5.78 -4.23 3.41
C SER A 33 6.10 -5.33 2.41
N LYS A 34 7.40 -5.65 2.25
CA LYS A 34 7.88 -6.80 1.47
C LYS A 34 7.30 -8.15 1.94
N GLN A 35 6.83 -8.24 3.18
CA GLN A 35 6.21 -9.46 3.71
C GLN A 35 4.92 -9.82 2.97
N ILE A 36 4.16 -8.82 2.49
CA ILE A 36 2.98 -9.05 1.66
C ILE A 36 3.40 -9.75 0.36
N TYR A 37 4.45 -9.22 -0.30
CA TYR A 37 5.01 -9.85 -1.49
C TYR A 37 5.47 -11.29 -1.21
N TRP A 38 6.26 -11.51 -0.16
CA TRP A 38 6.76 -12.85 0.15
C TRP A 38 5.65 -13.85 0.37
N LYS A 39 4.57 -13.44 1.05
CA LYS A 39 3.36 -14.25 1.26
C LYS A 39 2.75 -14.75 -0.05
N ILE A 40 2.70 -13.91 -1.09
CA ILE A 40 2.04 -14.24 -2.37
C ILE A 40 3.00 -14.57 -3.51
N SER A 41 4.31 -14.49 -3.28
CA SER A 41 5.34 -14.60 -4.33
C SER A 41 5.26 -15.91 -5.11
N THR A 42 4.95 -17.02 -4.45
CA THR A 42 4.77 -18.33 -5.11
C THR A 42 3.54 -18.36 -6.04
N ILE A 43 2.44 -17.69 -5.67
CA ILE A 43 1.26 -17.55 -6.53
C ILE A 43 1.62 -16.77 -7.79
N LEU A 44 2.31 -15.64 -7.62
CA LEU A 44 2.71 -14.77 -8.72
C LEU A 44 3.65 -15.48 -9.70
N LYS A 45 4.65 -16.23 -9.18
CA LYS A 45 5.56 -17.03 -10.00
C LYS A 45 4.86 -18.13 -10.78
N ASN A 46 3.85 -18.74 -10.18
CA ASN A 46 3.04 -19.79 -10.81
C ASN A 46 1.95 -19.21 -11.73
N LYS A 47 1.93 -17.89 -11.96
CA LYS A 47 0.96 -17.20 -12.83
C LYS A 47 -0.49 -17.50 -12.48
N LYS A 48 -0.78 -17.73 -11.20
CA LYS A 48 -2.15 -17.89 -10.73
C LYS A 48 -2.86 -16.55 -10.76
N GLU A 49 -4.14 -16.57 -11.13
CA GLU A 49 -4.99 -15.39 -11.11
C GLU A 49 -5.16 -14.92 -9.66
N ILE A 50 -4.87 -13.64 -9.44
CA ILE A 50 -5.11 -12.95 -8.19
C ILE A 50 -6.44 -12.20 -8.26
N VAL A 51 -6.90 -11.68 -7.12
CA VAL A 51 -8.09 -10.83 -7.00
C VAL A 51 -8.12 -9.75 -8.09
N ASP A 52 -9.32 -9.47 -8.61
CA ASP A 52 -9.59 -8.54 -9.73
C ASP A 52 -8.91 -8.91 -11.06
N LYS A 53 -8.36 -10.12 -11.18
CA LYS A 53 -7.63 -10.59 -12.38
C LYS A 53 -6.52 -9.62 -12.80
N LEU A 54 -5.86 -8.97 -11.83
CA LEU A 54 -4.86 -7.96 -12.13
C LEU A 54 -3.68 -8.56 -12.90
N ASN A 55 -3.35 -7.95 -14.03
CA ASN A 55 -2.20 -8.32 -14.84
C ASN A 55 -0.96 -7.54 -14.35
N ILE A 56 -0.33 -8.05 -13.30
CA ILE A 56 0.74 -7.34 -12.58
C ILE A 56 2.03 -7.27 -13.41
N SER A 57 2.48 -6.05 -13.70
CA SER A 57 3.80 -5.74 -14.26
C SER A 57 4.90 -5.88 -13.22
N GLY A 58 4.68 -5.31 -12.04
CA GLY A 58 5.68 -5.27 -10.98
C GLY A 58 5.10 -4.90 -9.62
N ILE A 59 5.97 -5.01 -8.61
CA ILE A 59 5.65 -4.74 -7.21
C ILE A 59 6.74 -3.83 -6.64
N LEU A 60 6.33 -2.79 -5.92
CA LEU A 60 7.19 -1.88 -5.16
C LEU A 60 6.81 -1.96 -3.68
N CYS A 61 7.79 -1.98 -2.78
CA CYS A 61 7.56 -1.91 -1.34
C CYS A 61 8.39 -0.78 -0.73
N PRO A 62 7.80 0.35 -0.30
CA PRO A 62 8.55 1.47 0.25
C PRO A 62 9.10 1.20 1.66
N ASN A 63 8.61 0.20 2.40
CA ASN A 63 8.78 0.07 3.85
C ASN A 63 8.19 1.27 4.59
N ALA A 64 6.92 1.18 4.97
CA ALA A 64 6.15 2.29 5.51
C ALA A 64 6.82 3.08 6.64
N THR A 65 7.39 2.40 7.65
CA THR A 65 8.04 3.09 8.78
C THR A 65 9.22 3.91 8.30
N HIS A 66 10.15 3.29 7.58
CA HIS A 66 11.33 3.98 7.06
C HIS A 66 10.96 5.09 6.07
N PHE A 67 10.00 4.82 5.18
CA PHE A 67 9.52 5.78 4.19
C PHE A 67 8.94 7.03 4.83
N ILE A 68 8.03 6.88 5.80
CA ILE A 68 7.43 8.04 6.48
C ILE A 68 8.47 8.82 7.32
N GLU A 69 9.47 8.14 7.87
CA GLU A 69 10.52 8.79 8.68
C GLU A 69 11.56 9.55 7.83
N THR A 70 11.79 9.14 6.58
CA THR A 70 12.95 9.61 5.80
C THR A 70 12.62 10.24 4.45
N PHE A 71 11.44 9.98 3.88
CA PHE A 71 11.06 10.56 2.60
C PHE A 71 10.90 12.08 2.73
N ASN A 72 11.56 12.79 1.82
CA ASN A 72 11.44 14.23 1.68
C ASN A 72 10.69 14.54 0.37
N SER A 73 9.73 15.47 0.40
CA SER A 73 8.94 15.88 -0.77
C SER A 73 9.76 16.49 -1.93
N ASN A 74 11.02 16.85 -1.68
CA ASN A 74 11.98 17.24 -2.71
C ASN A 74 12.61 16.03 -3.45
N GLN A 75 12.46 14.82 -2.92
CA GLN A 75 12.94 13.59 -3.55
C GLN A 75 11.89 13.02 -4.51
N GLN A 76 12.38 12.43 -5.60
CA GLN A 76 11.58 11.60 -6.49
C GLN A 76 11.49 10.17 -5.93
N PHE A 77 10.28 9.62 -5.83
CA PHE A 77 10.14 8.19 -5.56
C PHE A 77 10.54 7.38 -6.79
N PHE A 78 11.42 6.39 -6.61
CA PHE A 78 11.86 5.54 -7.70
C PHE A 78 10.71 4.68 -8.24
N ILE A 79 10.38 4.87 -9.51
CA ILE A 79 9.49 4.01 -10.28
C ILE A 79 10.25 3.57 -11.54
N PRO A 80 10.38 2.26 -11.83
CA PRO A 80 11.03 1.77 -13.04
C PRO A 80 10.45 2.42 -14.31
N ASP A 81 11.29 2.82 -15.26
CA ASP A 81 10.85 3.57 -16.45
C ASP A 81 9.73 2.89 -17.22
N ARG A 82 9.81 1.56 -17.36
CA ARG A 82 8.80 0.76 -18.08
C ARG A 82 7.45 0.68 -17.37
N THR A 83 7.38 1.07 -16.09
CA THR A 83 6.14 1.11 -15.31
C THR A 83 5.62 2.52 -15.05
N LYS A 84 6.35 3.57 -15.47
CA LYS A 84 5.98 4.99 -15.22
C LYS A 84 4.65 5.39 -15.88
N ASN A 85 4.31 4.75 -16.99
CA ASN A 85 3.10 5.07 -17.77
C ASN A 85 1.96 4.05 -17.55
N LEU A 86 2.04 3.20 -16.54
CA LEU A 86 0.96 2.29 -16.23
C LEU A 86 -0.22 3.05 -15.64
N GLU A 87 -1.42 2.77 -16.17
CA GLU A 87 -2.65 3.44 -15.72
C GLU A 87 -3.13 2.91 -14.37
N LYS A 88 -2.91 1.62 -14.10
CA LYS A 88 -3.38 0.93 -12.90
C LYS A 88 -2.28 0.85 -11.84
N LEU A 89 -2.34 1.73 -10.85
CA LEU A 89 -1.44 1.72 -9.70
C LEU A 89 -2.24 1.52 -8.42
N TYR A 90 -2.00 0.42 -7.71
CA TYR A 90 -2.73 0.11 -6.47
C TYR A 90 -1.81 0.03 -5.26
N TYR A 91 -2.28 0.52 -4.12
CA TYR A 91 -1.62 0.41 -2.82
C TYR A 91 -2.37 -0.58 -1.92
N PHE A 92 -1.63 -1.43 -1.21
CA PHE A 92 -2.20 -2.31 -0.19
C PHE A 92 -1.26 -2.44 1.02
N GLY A 93 -1.85 -2.40 2.22
CA GLY A 93 -1.13 -2.38 3.48
C GLY A 93 -2.02 -2.75 4.67
N ASN A 94 -1.56 -2.43 5.87
CA ASN A 94 -2.40 -2.46 7.05
C ASN A 94 -3.52 -1.40 6.92
N LEU A 95 -4.66 -1.68 7.54
CA LEU A 95 -5.69 -0.66 7.76
C LEU A 95 -5.44 -0.04 9.13
N ASP A 96 -4.49 0.89 9.15
CA ASP A 96 -4.11 1.70 10.29
C ASP A 96 -3.63 3.09 9.84
N THR A 97 -3.31 3.95 10.79
CA THR A 97 -2.83 5.31 10.51
C THR A 97 -1.54 5.32 9.69
N LEU A 98 -0.59 4.41 9.94
CA LEU A 98 0.70 4.38 9.24
C LEU A 98 0.52 3.96 7.79
N GLY A 99 -0.29 2.93 7.53
CA GLY A 99 -0.62 2.46 6.19
C GLY A 99 -1.35 3.51 5.37
N ILE A 100 -2.33 4.21 5.97
CA ILE A 100 -3.03 5.31 5.31
C ILE A 100 -2.08 6.49 5.04
N GLN A 101 -1.22 6.84 6.00
CA GLN A 101 -0.24 7.91 5.79
C GLN A 101 0.75 7.57 4.68
N THR A 102 1.22 6.32 4.62
CA THR A 102 2.10 5.83 3.54
C THR A 102 1.45 5.97 2.17
N PHE A 103 0.17 5.57 2.04
CA PHE A 103 -0.60 5.78 0.81
C PHE A 103 -0.68 7.27 0.43
N LEU A 104 -1.02 8.14 1.37
CA LEU A 104 -1.17 9.57 1.11
C LEU A 104 0.16 10.22 0.73
N THR A 105 1.26 9.87 1.41
CA THR A 105 2.60 10.39 1.07
C THR A 105 3.06 9.91 -0.30
N LEU A 106 2.82 8.63 -0.67
CA LEU A 106 3.09 8.14 -2.04
C LEU A 106 2.29 8.91 -3.10
N LYS A 107 1.00 9.16 -2.83
CA LYS A 107 0.11 9.80 -3.78
C LYS A 107 0.40 11.30 -3.93
N GLU A 108 0.52 12.00 -2.81
CA GLU A 108 0.52 13.48 -2.76
C GLU A 108 1.94 14.05 -2.76
N GLU A 109 2.85 13.48 -1.98
CA GLU A 109 4.21 14.03 -1.83
C GLU A 109 5.17 13.45 -2.87
N ALA A 110 5.11 12.14 -3.10
CA ALA A 110 5.83 11.49 -4.20
C ALA A 110 5.15 11.65 -5.57
N LYS A 111 4.01 12.36 -5.63
CA LYS A 111 3.30 12.76 -6.86
C LYS A 111 2.84 11.59 -7.74
N ILE A 112 2.54 10.44 -7.15
CA ILE A 112 1.99 9.28 -7.85
C ILE A 112 0.46 9.45 -7.98
N ASN A 113 0.04 10.40 -8.82
CA ASN A 113 -1.32 10.94 -8.81
C ASN A 113 -2.43 9.91 -9.10
N ASN A 114 -2.18 8.89 -9.92
CA ASN A 114 -3.14 7.83 -10.23
C ASN A 114 -3.14 6.65 -9.24
N LEU A 115 -2.35 6.71 -8.15
CA LEU A 115 -2.35 5.68 -7.10
C LEU A 115 -3.71 5.63 -6.39
N GLN A 116 -4.27 4.42 -6.27
CA GLN A 116 -5.51 4.13 -5.57
C GLN A 116 -5.30 3.04 -4.51
N PRO A 117 -6.09 2.98 -3.43
CA PRO A 117 -6.13 1.79 -2.59
C PRO A 117 -6.61 0.59 -3.41
N TRP A 118 -6.09 -0.61 -3.13
CA TRP A 118 -6.65 -1.83 -3.69
C TRP A 118 -7.93 -2.19 -2.95
N ILE A 119 -9.04 -1.58 -3.36
CA ILE A 119 -10.32 -1.57 -2.63
C ILE A 119 -10.75 -2.99 -2.26
N THR A 120 -10.82 -3.90 -3.22
CA THR A 120 -11.29 -5.28 -3.00
C THR A 120 -10.45 -6.04 -1.96
N MET A 121 -9.14 -5.78 -1.88
CA MET A 121 -8.29 -6.38 -0.85
C MET A 121 -8.51 -5.78 0.53
N TYR A 122 -8.77 -4.47 0.62
CA TYR A 122 -9.15 -3.82 1.87
C TYR A 122 -10.55 -4.25 2.35
N GLU A 123 -11.50 -4.47 1.45
CA GLU A 123 -12.81 -5.01 1.78
C GLU A 123 -12.70 -6.43 2.33
N ARG A 124 -11.95 -7.32 1.65
CA ARG A 124 -11.62 -8.67 2.16
C ARG A 124 -10.95 -8.61 3.54
N LEU A 125 -10.05 -7.65 3.75
CA LEU A 125 -9.39 -7.42 5.04
C LEU A 125 -10.40 -7.06 6.14
N ILE A 126 -11.30 -6.12 5.85
CA ILE A 126 -12.34 -5.68 6.78
C ILE A 126 -13.30 -6.83 7.07
N ASP A 127 -13.83 -7.49 6.06
CA ASP A 127 -14.81 -8.58 6.20
C ASP A 127 -14.22 -9.72 7.04
N LYS A 128 -13.00 -10.15 6.73
CA LYS A 128 -12.32 -11.20 7.48
C LYS A 128 -12.07 -10.83 8.94
N SER A 129 -11.83 -9.55 9.23
CA SER A 129 -11.62 -9.08 10.61
C SER A 129 -12.88 -9.23 11.48
N THR A 130 -14.07 -9.14 10.89
CA THR A 130 -15.34 -9.22 11.63
C THR A 130 -15.64 -10.63 12.15
N VAL A 131 -15.12 -11.67 11.47
CA VAL A 131 -15.35 -13.08 11.82
C VAL A 131 -14.16 -13.73 12.52
N THR A 132 -12.98 -13.10 12.48
CA THR A 132 -11.74 -13.63 13.08
C THR A 132 -11.58 -13.10 14.51
N LYS A 133 -11.47 -13.99 15.49
CA LYS A 133 -11.19 -13.60 16.89
C LYS A 133 -9.82 -12.89 16.98
N ASN A 134 -9.75 -11.83 17.79
CA ASN A 134 -8.52 -11.07 18.06
C ASN A 134 -7.85 -10.49 16.80
N SER A 135 -8.64 -10.18 15.76
CA SER A 135 -8.18 -9.56 14.51
C SER A 135 -7.79 -8.09 14.66
N PHE A 136 -8.34 -7.41 15.66
CA PHE A 136 -8.11 -5.99 15.91
C PHE A 136 -6.87 -5.77 16.78
N ARG A 137 -6.04 -4.81 16.36
CA ARG A 137 -4.92 -4.27 17.15
C ARG A 137 -5.26 -2.86 17.61
N LYS A 138 -4.52 -2.35 18.59
CA LYS A 138 -4.59 -0.93 18.96
C LYS A 138 -3.99 -0.10 17.82
N ASN A 139 -4.70 0.92 17.37
CA ASN A 139 -4.15 1.93 16.48
C ASN A 139 -3.16 2.79 17.28
N ARG A 140 -1.88 2.76 16.87
CA ARG A 140 -0.79 3.37 17.67
C ARG A 140 -0.61 4.87 17.42
N LEU A 141 -1.18 5.38 16.34
CA LEU A 141 -1.05 6.77 15.91
C LEU A 141 -2.45 7.33 15.66
N GLU A 142 -2.67 8.58 16.03
CA GLU A 142 -3.90 9.29 15.75
C GLU A 142 -3.96 9.68 14.26
N ILE A 143 -5.14 9.54 13.64
CA ILE A 143 -5.39 10.00 12.27
C ILE A 143 -6.43 11.12 12.28
N SER A 144 -6.17 12.19 11.54
CA SER A 144 -7.16 13.26 11.39
C SER A 144 -8.26 12.86 10.42
N GLN A 145 -9.50 13.33 10.68
CA GLN A 145 -10.65 13.12 9.79
C GLN A 145 -10.31 13.46 8.33
N LYS A 146 -9.63 14.59 8.08
CA LYS A 146 -9.23 15.03 6.74
C LYS A 146 -8.34 14.02 6.01
N LYS A 147 -7.38 13.39 6.70
CA LYS A 147 -6.53 12.35 6.11
C LYS A 147 -7.36 11.10 5.82
N LEU A 148 -8.27 10.76 6.73
CA LEU A 148 -9.13 9.60 6.57
C LEU A 148 -10.10 9.76 5.38
N ASP A 149 -10.77 10.91 5.25
CA ASP A 149 -11.68 11.21 4.14
C ASP A 149 -11.01 11.07 2.76
N LYS A 150 -9.74 11.50 2.67
CA LYS A 150 -8.95 11.35 1.44
C LYS A 150 -8.70 9.89 1.05
N PHE A 151 -8.62 9.00 2.04
CA PHE A 151 -8.44 7.57 1.84
C PHE A 151 -9.78 6.84 1.67
N THR A 152 -10.81 7.19 2.45
CA THR A 152 -12.09 6.47 2.42
C THR A 152 -12.95 6.83 1.21
N LYS A 153 -12.73 7.97 0.53
CA LYS A 153 -13.48 8.34 -0.68
C LYS A 153 -13.47 7.33 -1.83
N TYR A 154 -12.55 6.37 -1.83
CA TYR A 154 -12.46 5.31 -2.84
C TYR A 154 -13.40 4.13 -2.56
N PHE A 155 -13.97 4.05 -1.36
CA PHE A 155 -14.76 2.92 -0.89
C PHE A 155 -16.25 3.24 -0.94
N ASP A 156 -17.09 2.21 -0.97
CA ASP A 156 -18.53 2.37 -0.80
C ASP A 156 -18.87 2.86 0.62
N GLN A 157 -20.01 3.53 0.75
CA GLN A 157 -20.41 4.23 1.97
C GLN A 157 -20.40 3.33 3.23
N SER A 158 -20.77 2.05 3.09
CA SER A 158 -20.71 1.07 4.18
C SER A 158 -19.27 0.88 4.69
N TYR A 159 -18.32 0.64 3.79
CA TYR A 159 -16.91 0.49 4.15
C TYR A 159 -16.29 1.80 4.65
N GLN A 160 -16.69 2.96 4.09
CA GLN A 160 -16.27 4.25 4.64
C GLN A 160 -16.64 4.39 6.11
N GLN A 161 -17.89 4.08 6.47
CA GLN A 161 -18.36 4.12 7.86
C GLN A 161 -17.62 3.13 8.75
N MET A 162 -17.39 1.90 8.28
CA MET A 162 -16.63 0.90 9.03
C MET A 162 -15.20 1.35 9.32
N ILE A 163 -14.51 1.88 8.31
CA ILE A 163 -13.13 2.38 8.45
C ILE A 163 -13.08 3.56 9.43
N CYS A 164 -13.99 4.53 9.31
CA CYS A 164 -14.09 5.67 10.23
C CYS A 164 -14.37 5.22 11.67
N ASN A 165 -15.36 4.35 11.86
CA ASN A 165 -15.70 3.75 13.16
C ASN A 165 -14.50 3.07 13.80
N LEU A 166 -13.78 2.26 13.03
CA LEU A 166 -12.61 1.53 13.48
C LEU A 166 -11.49 2.47 13.96
N LEU A 167 -11.09 3.43 13.12
CA LEU A 167 -9.86 4.20 13.34
C LEU A 167 -10.04 5.42 14.25
N LEU A 168 -11.19 6.11 14.17
CA LEU A 168 -11.42 7.35 14.93
C LEU A 168 -12.10 7.12 16.27
N TYR A 169 -13.05 6.20 16.33
CA TYR A 169 -13.91 6.06 17.50
C TYR A 169 -13.55 4.84 18.36
N GLN A 170 -13.02 3.78 17.75
CA GLN A 170 -12.61 2.58 18.47
C GLN A 170 -11.11 2.51 18.73
N GLU A 171 -10.31 3.40 18.11
CA GLU A 171 -8.84 3.35 18.14
C GLU A 171 -8.27 1.97 17.79
N ARG A 172 -8.90 1.29 16.83
CA ARG A 172 -8.53 -0.05 16.39
C ARG A 172 -7.91 -0.02 15.00
N SER A 173 -7.09 -1.02 14.72
CA SER A 173 -6.51 -1.27 13.40
C SER A 173 -6.67 -2.73 12.99
N ILE A 174 -6.56 -2.99 11.70
CA ILE A 174 -6.56 -4.35 11.14
C ILE A 174 -5.24 -4.57 10.40
N SER A 175 -4.51 -5.60 10.79
CA SER A 175 -3.27 -5.95 10.10
C SER A 175 -3.53 -6.83 8.89
N TYR A 176 -2.83 -6.59 7.77
CA TYR A 176 -2.89 -7.47 6.58
C TYR A 176 -2.50 -8.93 6.89
N GLU A 177 -1.84 -9.17 8.03
CA GLU A 177 -1.44 -10.50 8.47
C GLU A 177 -2.60 -11.47 8.64
N ILE A 178 -3.81 -11.00 8.92
CA ILE A 178 -5.01 -11.86 9.02
C ILE A 178 -5.38 -12.51 7.68
N LEU A 179 -4.94 -11.93 6.56
CA LEU A 179 -5.12 -12.50 5.23
C LEU A 179 -4.11 -13.63 5.02
N SER A 180 -4.64 -14.76 4.59
CA SER A 180 -3.89 -15.92 4.12
C SER A 180 -3.64 -15.80 2.61
N VAL A 181 -2.78 -16.67 2.11
CA VAL A 181 -2.48 -16.80 0.67
C VAL A 181 -3.74 -17.00 -0.17
N LYS A 182 -4.76 -17.70 0.35
CA LYS A 182 -6.03 -17.94 -0.37
C LYS A 182 -6.84 -16.67 -0.59
N ASP A 183 -6.74 -15.70 0.32
CA ASP A 183 -7.50 -14.46 0.22
C ASP A 183 -6.98 -13.53 -0.91
N PHE A 184 -5.82 -13.82 -1.48
CA PHE A 184 -5.26 -13.11 -2.64
C PHE A 184 -5.57 -13.82 -3.96
N LEU A 185 -6.14 -15.02 -3.93
CA LEU A 185 -6.59 -15.71 -5.12
C LEU A 185 -7.97 -15.19 -5.53
N GLN A 186 -8.25 -15.28 -6.82
CA GLN A 186 -9.57 -15.04 -7.36
C GLN A 186 -10.58 -16.07 -6.85
#